data_AF-A0A7S3NGS1-F1
#
_entry.id   AF-A0A7S3NGS1-F1
#
_cell.length_a   1.000
_cell.length_b   1.000
_cell.length_c   1.000
_cell.angle_alpha   90.00
_cell.angle_beta   90.00
_cell.angle_gamma   90.00
#
_symmetry.space_group_name_H-M   'P 1'
#
loop_
_entity.id
_entity.type
_entity.pdbx_description
1 polymer ?
#
loop_
_entity_poly.entity_id
_entity_poly.type
_entity_poly.pdbx_seq_one_letter_code
_entity_poly.pdbx_strand_id
1 'polypeptide(L)'
;ALISKIYAAKLKYFTDDYSKLFNKKERKMMPIINRGTWTRVFSVRSLISRFLEKFKDDEVQILSLGAGLDTNYFDHEENSDQFKEMNVKYFEVDFQDIVINKLSVIKENTSLEKLIFKEESPEYPSEDSLISARYRLISC
;
A
#
# COMPACT_ATOMS: atom_id res chain seq x y z
N ALA A 1 -3.86 -8.65 10.74
CA ALA A 1 -2.68 -8.38 9.89
C ALA A 1 -2.04 -7.01 10.17
N LEU A 2 -2.81 -5.91 10.20
CA LEU A 2 -2.26 -4.55 10.35
C LEU A 2 -1.50 -4.33 11.67
N ILE A 3 -2.06 -4.74 12.82
CA ILE A 3 -1.43 -4.52 14.14
C ILE A 3 -0.05 -5.20 14.23
N SER A 4 0.09 -6.42 13.70
CA SER A 4 1.40 -7.10 13.69
C SER A 4 2.38 -6.45 12.73
N LYS A 5 1.90 -5.92 11.59
CA LYS A 5 2.71 -5.13 10.64
C LYS A 5 3.27 -3.87 11.30
N ILE A 6 2.43 -3.10 11.99
CA ILE A 6 2.82 -1.89 12.73
C ILE A 6 3.89 -2.21 13.78
N TYR A 7 3.67 -3.24 14.59
CA TYR A 7 4.61 -3.59 15.66
C TYR A 7 5.95 -4.10 15.11
N ALA A 8 5.94 -4.91 14.05
CA ALA A 8 7.17 -5.39 13.41
C ALA A 8 7.96 -4.24 12.76
N ALA A 9 7.28 -3.29 12.10
CA ALA A 9 7.90 -2.09 11.53
C ALA A 9 8.52 -1.19 12.61
N LYS A 10 7.82 -1.00 13.74
CA LYS A 10 8.35 -0.28 14.92
C LYS A 10 9.66 -0.90 15.42
N LEU A 11 9.73 -2.23 15.44
CA LEU A 11 10.93 -2.99 15.81
C LEU A 11 11.98 -3.09 14.68
N LYS A 12 11.81 -2.35 13.59
CA LYS A 12 12.75 -2.27 12.46
C LYS A 12 13.00 -3.61 11.75
N TYR A 13 12.03 -4.52 11.77
CA TYR A 13 12.09 -5.69 10.89
C TYR A 13 12.06 -5.26 9.42
N PHE A 14 11.32 -4.20 9.10
CA PHE A 14 11.27 -3.54 7.79
C PHE A 14 10.84 -2.08 7.98
N THR A 15 10.98 -1.27 6.94
CA THR A 15 10.49 0.11 6.90
C THR A 15 9.03 0.14 6.45
N ASP A 16 8.19 0.87 7.20
CA ASP A 16 6.79 1.13 6.88
C ASP A 16 6.29 2.32 7.71
N ASP A 17 6.26 3.49 7.09
CA ASP A 17 5.81 4.73 7.73
C ASP A 17 4.30 4.96 7.59
N TYR A 18 3.58 4.07 6.90
CA TYR A 18 2.20 4.27 6.49
C TYR A 18 1.22 3.44 7.29
N SER A 19 1.56 2.20 7.66
CA SER A 19 0.61 1.30 8.35
C SER A 19 0.06 1.88 9.66
N LYS A 20 0.87 2.67 10.37
CA LYS A 20 0.46 3.34 11.62
C LYS A 20 -0.62 4.41 11.42
N LEU A 21 -0.77 4.95 10.21
CA LEU A 21 -1.79 5.96 9.87
C LEU A 21 -3.19 5.34 9.86
N PHE A 22 -3.29 4.08 9.42
CA PHE A 22 -4.55 3.33 9.36
C PHE A 22 -5.01 2.75 10.71
N ASN A 23 -4.10 2.62 11.67
CA ASN A 23 -4.46 2.21 13.02
C ASN A 23 -3.36 2.61 14.01
N LYS A 24 -3.73 3.44 15.00
CA LYS A 24 -2.80 3.90 16.04
C LYS A 24 -2.54 2.87 17.13
N LYS A 25 -3.39 1.83 17.24
CA LYS A 25 -3.25 0.79 18.28
C LYS A 25 -2.06 -0.11 17.96
N GLU A 26 -1.09 -0.16 18.86
CA GLU A 26 -0.02 -1.14 18.83
C GLU A 26 -0.23 -2.20 19.91
N ARG A 27 0.15 -3.44 19.61
CA ARG A 27 0.20 -4.53 20.57
C ARG A 27 1.53 -5.25 20.43
N LYS A 28 2.19 -5.50 21.55
CA LYS A 28 3.40 -6.32 21.59
C LYS A 28 3.10 -7.70 21.00
N MET A 29 3.81 -8.04 19.93
CA MET A 29 3.78 -9.36 19.30
C MET A 29 4.99 -10.18 19.72
N MET A 30 4.81 -11.50 19.82
CA MET A 30 5.92 -12.42 20.06
C MET A 30 6.92 -12.38 18.90
N PRO A 31 8.22 -12.62 19.14
CA PRO A 31 9.23 -12.61 18.09
C PRO A 31 8.89 -13.50 16.88
N ILE A 32 8.28 -14.67 17.11
CA ILE A 32 7.87 -15.58 16.03
C ILE A 32 6.79 -14.97 15.10
N ILE A 33 5.87 -14.18 15.65
CA ILE A 33 4.84 -13.46 14.88
C ILE A 33 5.49 -12.34 14.06
N ASN A 34 6.47 -11.62 14.63
CA ASN A 34 7.20 -10.58 13.91
C ASN A 34 8.03 -11.16 12.77
N ARG A 35 8.68 -12.31 12.97
CA ARG A 35 9.38 -13.02 11.89
C ARG A 35 8.43 -13.44 10.77
N GLY A 36 7.27 -14.02 11.10
CA GLY A 36 6.26 -14.35 10.09
C GLY A 36 5.73 -13.12 9.35
N THR A 37 5.55 -12.00 10.06
CA THR A 37 5.13 -10.72 9.48
C THR A 37 6.21 -10.16 8.54
N TRP A 38 7.47 -10.22 8.93
CA TRP A 38 8.61 -9.86 8.08
C TRP A 38 8.65 -10.70 6.83
N THR A 39 8.58 -12.03 6.95
CA THR A 39 8.59 -12.93 5.79
C THR A 39 7.47 -12.58 4.82
N ARG A 40 6.25 -12.38 5.32
CA ARG A 40 5.10 -11.98 4.49
C ARG A 40 5.36 -10.67 3.74
N VAL A 41 5.84 -9.63 4.43
CA VAL A 41 6.11 -8.31 3.81
C VAL A 41 7.25 -8.41 2.81
N PHE A 42 8.36 -9.03 3.20
CA PHE A 42 9.54 -9.22 2.36
C PHE A 42 9.19 -10.00 1.09
N SER A 43 8.44 -11.10 1.20
CA SER A 43 8.07 -11.92 0.04
C SER A 43 7.22 -11.14 -0.97
N VAL A 44 6.22 -10.38 -0.52
CA VAL A 44 5.37 -9.59 -1.42
C VAL A 44 6.17 -8.46 -2.08
N ARG A 45 6.93 -7.69 -1.31
CA ARG A 45 7.76 -6.61 -1.86
C ARG A 45 8.80 -7.13 -2.84
N SER A 46 9.51 -8.21 -2.49
CA SER A 46 10.49 -8.84 -3.37
C SER A 46 9.86 -9.38 -4.66
N LEU A 47 8.65 -9.93 -4.59
CA LEU A 47 7.92 -10.38 -5.77
C LEU A 47 7.58 -9.20 -6.70
N ILE A 48 7.08 -8.09 -6.14
CA ILE A 48 6.79 -6.87 -6.91
C ILE A 48 8.07 -6.34 -7.56
N SER A 49 9.17 -6.18 -6.81
CA SER A 49 10.43 -5.68 -7.38
C SER A 49 10.95 -6.56 -8.52
N ARG A 50 10.93 -7.89 -8.36
CA ARG A 50 11.37 -8.82 -9.41
C ARG A 50 10.46 -8.80 -10.63
N PHE A 51 9.16 -8.60 -10.43
CA PHE A 51 8.20 -8.43 -11.52
C PHE A 51 8.50 -7.16 -12.31
N LEU A 52 8.70 -6.03 -11.63
CA LEU A 52 9.05 -4.76 -12.27
C LEU A 52 10.39 -4.83 -13.01
N GLU A 53 11.40 -5.50 -12.44
CA GLU A 53 12.68 -5.73 -13.11
C GLU A 53 12.53 -6.53 -14.41
N LYS A 54 11.67 -7.54 -14.39
CA LYS A 54 11.46 -8.41 -15.54
C LYS A 54 10.74 -7.70 -16.69
N PHE A 55 9.83 -6.78 -16.38
CA PHE A 55 8.95 -6.08 -17.33
C PHE A 55 9.24 -4.57 -17.39
N LYS A 56 10.52 -4.19 -17.22
CA LYS A 56 10.96 -2.79 -17.10
C LYS A 56 10.65 -1.92 -18.32
N ASP A 57 10.49 -2.55 -19.49
CA ASP A 57 10.24 -1.89 -20.78
C ASP A 57 8.74 -1.93 -21.17
N ASP A 58 7.88 -2.47 -20.30
CA ASP A 58 6.45 -2.65 -20.53
C ASP A 58 5.59 -1.76 -19.61
N GLU A 59 4.34 -1.52 -20.02
CA GLU A 59 3.31 -1.01 -19.12
C GLU A 59 2.80 -2.14 -18.22
N VAL A 60 2.81 -1.91 -16.90
CA VAL A 60 2.51 -2.96 -15.93
C VAL A 60 1.34 -2.58 -15.02
N GLN A 61 0.59 -3.60 -14.62
CA GLN A 61 -0.52 -3.47 -13.70
C GLN A 61 -0.35 -4.42 -12.53
N ILE A 62 -0.60 -3.93 -11.32
CA ILE A 62 -0.60 -4.73 -10.10
C ILE A 62 -1.99 -4.69 -9.49
N LEU A 63 -2.62 -5.85 -9.32
CA LEU A 63 -3.94 -5.99 -8.72
C LEU A 63 -3.83 -6.69 -7.35
N SER A 64 -4.11 -5.95 -6.29
CA SER A 64 -4.18 -6.45 -4.91
C SER A 64 -5.64 -6.76 -4.56
N LEU A 65 -5.95 -8.05 -4.45
CA LEU A 65 -7.28 -8.55 -4.09
C LEU A 65 -7.38 -8.76 -2.58
N GLY A 66 -8.44 -8.24 -1.96
CA GLY A 66 -8.55 -8.23 -0.50
C GLY A 66 -7.43 -7.39 0.12
N ALA A 67 -7.18 -6.22 -0.48
CA ALA A 67 -6.05 -5.36 -0.14
C ALA A 67 -6.08 -4.89 1.33
N GLY A 68 -7.26 -4.83 1.93
CA GLY A 68 -7.46 -4.34 3.27
C GLY A 68 -6.82 -2.96 3.45
N LEU A 69 -6.13 -2.81 4.58
CA LEU A 69 -5.37 -1.60 4.91
C LEU A 69 -3.88 -1.76 4.58
N ASP A 70 -3.55 -2.51 3.52
CA ASP A 70 -2.16 -2.64 3.08
C ASP A 70 -1.57 -1.31 2.60
N THR A 71 -0.25 -1.21 2.68
CA THR A 71 0.51 0.03 2.43
C THR A 71 1.65 -0.15 1.45
N ASN A 72 1.65 -1.26 0.70
CA ASN A 72 2.72 -1.56 -0.23
C ASN A 72 2.81 -0.53 -1.36
N TYR A 73 1.69 -0.02 -1.90
CA TYR A 73 1.74 1.06 -2.89
C TYR A 73 2.53 2.27 -2.37
N PHE A 74 2.15 2.81 -1.21
CA PHE A 74 2.81 3.98 -0.62
C PHE A 74 4.29 3.76 -0.36
N ASP A 75 4.66 2.57 0.12
CA ASP A 75 6.06 2.21 0.35
C ASP A 75 6.88 2.19 -0.95
N HIS A 76 6.36 1.60 -2.03
CA HIS A 76 7.07 1.56 -3.31
C HIS A 76 7.13 2.94 -3.97
N GLU A 77 6.01 3.69 -3.96
CA GLU A 77 5.92 5.03 -4.54
C GLU A 77 6.89 6.04 -3.87
N GLU A 78 7.23 5.81 -2.60
CA GLU A 78 8.23 6.60 -1.89
C GLU A 78 9.66 6.02 -2.01
N ASN A 79 9.84 4.71 -1.86
CA ASN A 79 11.16 4.11 -1.60
C ASN A 79 11.74 3.29 -2.77
N SER A 80 10.99 3.02 -3.83
CA SER A 80 11.46 2.24 -4.98
C SER A 80 11.62 3.12 -6.21
N ASP A 81 12.87 3.42 -6.59
CA ASP A 81 13.14 4.24 -7.78
C ASP A 81 12.66 3.56 -9.06
N GLN A 82 12.82 2.25 -9.17
CA GLN A 82 12.23 1.46 -10.24
C GLN A 82 10.71 1.62 -10.33
N PHE A 83 10.00 1.57 -9.20
CA PHE A 83 8.55 1.78 -9.21
C PHE A 83 8.20 3.17 -9.72
N LYS A 84 8.96 4.22 -9.35
CA LYS A 84 8.72 5.61 -9.77
C LYS A 84 9.02 5.85 -11.25
N GLU A 85 10.07 5.21 -11.79
CA GLU A 85 10.50 5.38 -13.19
C GLU A 85 9.57 4.66 -14.17
N MET A 86 8.88 3.61 -13.73
CA MET A 86 7.99 2.81 -14.56
C MET A 86 6.53 3.31 -14.55
N ASN A 87 5.84 3.14 -15.68
CA ASN A 87 4.39 3.37 -15.78
C ASN A 87 3.62 2.20 -15.14
N VAL A 88 3.56 2.20 -13.80
CA VAL A 88 2.83 1.20 -13.00
C VAL A 88 1.43 1.72 -12.67
N LYS A 89 0.39 0.93 -13.00
CA LYS A 89 -0.97 1.12 -12.48
C LYS A 89 -1.25 0.13 -11.36
N TYR A 90 -1.49 0.63 -10.16
CA TYR A 90 -1.75 -0.16 -8.97
C TYR A 90 -3.24 -0.12 -8.63
N PHE A 91 -3.85 -1.30 -8.53
CA PHE A 91 -5.26 -1.49 -8.21
C PHE A 91 -5.38 -2.20 -6.87
N GLU A 92 -6.23 -1.68 -6.01
CA GLU A 92 -6.65 -2.33 -4.79
C GLU A 92 -8.15 -2.54 -4.82
N VAL A 93 -8.56 -3.78 -4.52
CA VAL A 93 -9.95 -4.18 -4.50
C VAL A 93 -10.28 -4.81 -3.15
N ASP A 94 -11.34 -4.33 -2.52
CA ASP A 94 -11.86 -4.85 -1.25
C ASP A 94 -13.37 -4.55 -1.12
N PHE A 95 -14.00 -5.00 -0.04
CA PHE A 95 -15.39 -4.70 0.23
C PHE A 95 -15.60 -3.19 0.52
N GLN A 96 -16.80 -2.70 0.19
CA GLN A 96 -17.20 -1.29 0.31
C GLN A 96 -16.79 -0.66 1.65
N ASP A 97 -17.14 -1.28 2.78
CA ASP A 97 -16.82 -0.75 4.12
C ASP A 97 -15.32 -0.55 4.36
N ILE A 98 -14.50 -1.46 3.84
CA ILE A 98 -13.04 -1.41 3.97
C ILE A 98 -12.48 -0.30 3.10
N VAL A 99 -12.98 -0.16 1.87
CA VAL A 99 -12.56 0.88 0.94
C VAL A 99 -12.93 2.27 1.47
N ILE A 100 -14.17 2.48 1.94
CA ILE A 100 -14.61 3.75 2.54
C ILE A 100 -13.72 4.13 3.72
N ASN A 101 -13.45 3.20 4.63
CA ASN A 101 -12.57 3.44 5.77
C ASN A 101 -11.14 3.79 5.33
N LYS A 102 -10.60 3.09 4.32
CA LYS A 102 -9.27 3.38 3.78
C LYS A 102 -9.21 4.75 3.11
N LEU A 103 -10.24 5.13 2.36
CA LEU A 103 -10.36 6.43 1.72
C LEU A 103 -10.42 7.57 2.74
N SER A 104 -11.17 7.41 3.82
CA SER A 104 -11.22 8.39 4.92
C SER A 104 -9.81 8.64 5.49
N VAL A 105 -9.05 7.58 5.77
CA VAL A 105 -7.67 7.73 6.26
C VAL A 105 -6.77 8.38 5.22
N ILE A 106 -6.88 8.02 3.93
CA ILE A 106 -6.09 8.65 2.86
C ILE A 106 -6.34 10.16 2.83
N LYS A 107 -7.62 10.59 2.80
CA LYS A 107 -8.03 12.00 2.74
C LYS A 107 -7.58 12.81 3.96
N GLU A 108 -7.51 12.18 5.13
CA GLU A 108 -7.09 12.85 6.37
C GLU A 108 -5.57 12.97 6.51
N ASN A 109 -4.79 12.27 5.70
CA ASN A 109 -3.33 12.20 5.84
C ASN A 109 -2.62 12.71 4.59
N THR A 110 -2.17 13.97 4.65
CA THR A 110 -1.48 14.65 3.55
C THR A 110 -0.25 13.89 3.01
N SER A 111 0.42 13.08 3.83
CA SER A 111 1.53 12.24 3.35
C SER A 111 1.09 11.15 2.38
N LEU A 112 -0.09 10.55 2.59
CA LEU A 112 -0.67 9.56 1.69
C LEU A 112 -1.20 10.24 0.43
N GLU A 113 -1.92 11.35 0.58
CA GLU A 113 -2.44 12.14 -0.54
C GLU A 113 -1.32 12.57 -1.49
N LYS A 114 -0.21 13.09 -0.95
CA LYS A 114 0.95 13.52 -1.76
C LYS A 114 1.52 12.43 -2.64
N LEU A 115 1.46 11.15 -2.24
CA LEU A 115 1.96 10.04 -3.04
C LEU A 115 0.98 9.61 -4.13
N ILE A 116 -0.31 9.85 -3.92
CA ILE A 116 -1.35 9.55 -4.91
C ILE A 116 -1.48 10.70 -5.93
N PHE A 117 -1.30 11.95 -5.49
CA PHE A 117 -1.65 13.16 -6.24
C PHE A 117 -0.43 13.82 -6.93
N LYS A 118 0.71 13.11 -7.06
CA LYS A 118 1.96 13.69 -7.60
C LYS A 118 1.80 14.28 -9.00
N GLU A 119 0.99 13.64 -9.83
CA GLU A 119 0.81 14.01 -11.24
C GLU A 119 -0.46 14.83 -11.43
N GLU A 120 -1.59 14.33 -10.91
CA GLU A 120 -2.91 14.90 -11.10
C GLU A 120 -3.78 14.72 -9.85
N SER A 121 -4.76 15.60 -9.68
CA SER A 121 -5.80 15.45 -8.66
C SER A 121 -6.59 14.16 -8.92
N PRO A 122 -6.86 13.33 -7.88
CA PRO A 122 -7.63 12.12 -8.06
C PRO A 122 -9.10 12.43 -8.33
N GLU A 123 -9.77 11.51 -8.99
CA GLU A 123 -11.21 11.45 -9.11
C GLU A 123 -11.79 10.54 -8.03
N TYR A 124 -12.98 10.91 -7.54
CA TYR A 124 -13.79 10.11 -6.62
C TYR A 124 -15.13 9.83 -7.29
N PRO A 125 -15.24 8.81 -8.15
CA PRO A 125 -16.46 8.50 -8.89
C PRO A 125 -17.65 8.17 -7.98
N SER A 126 -17.36 7.63 -6.79
CA SER A 126 -18.30 7.26 -5.73
C SER A 126 -17.64 7.42 -4.36
N GLU A 127 -18.41 7.22 -3.30
CA GLU A 127 -17.91 7.29 -1.91
C GLU A 127 -16.89 6.20 -1.56
N ASP A 128 -16.88 5.12 -2.34
CA ASP A 128 -16.11 3.90 -2.18
C ASP A 128 -15.16 3.63 -3.37
N SER A 129 -14.78 4.69 -4.10
CA SER A 129 -13.82 4.59 -5.19
C SER A 129 -12.88 5.80 -5.22
N LEU A 130 -11.61 5.55 -5.54
CA LEU A 130 -10.61 6.58 -5.86
C LEU A 130 -9.85 6.15 -7.12
N ILE A 131 -9.73 7.07 -8.06
CA ILE A 131 -8.95 6.89 -9.29
C ILE A 131 -7.94 8.03 -9.38
N SER A 132 -6.64 7.71 -9.42
CA SER A 132 -5.58 8.63 -9.82
C SER A 132 -4.84 8.08 -11.04
N ALA A 133 -3.83 8.83 -11.50
CA ALA A 133 -2.98 8.42 -12.62
C ALA A 133 -2.40 7.00 -12.43
N ARG A 134 -1.93 6.69 -11.21
CA ARG A 134 -1.17 5.47 -10.91
C ARG A 134 -1.80 4.58 -9.84
N TYR A 135 -2.75 5.08 -9.05
CA TYR A 135 -3.38 4.33 -7.97
C TYR A 135 -4.89 4.32 -8.11
N ARG A 136 -5.49 3.14 -7.98
CA ARG A 136 -6.94 2.94 -8.01
C ARG A 136 -7.37 2.08 -6.84
N LEU A 137 -8.34 2.57 -6.08
CA LEU A 137 -8.95 1.86 -4.98
C LEU A 137 -10.44 1.72 -5.30
N ILE A 138 -10.91 0.48 -5.40
CA ILE A 138 -12.22 0.13 -5.97
C ILE A 138 -12.93 -0.84 -5.02
N SER A 139 -14.21 -0.61 -4.75
CA SER A 139 -15.05 -1.58 -4.04
C SER A 139 -15.56 -2.69 -4.98
N CYS A 140 -15.70 -3.91 -4.45
CA CYS A 140 -16.33 -5.03 -5.16
C CYS A 140 -17.12 -5.92 -4.19
#